data_AF-A0A7Y2MUS4-F1
#
_entry.id   AF-A0A7Y2MUS4-F1
#
_cell.length_a   1.000
_cell.length_b   1.000
_cell.length_c   1.000
_cell.angle_alpha   90.00
_cell.angle_beta   90.00
_cell.angle_gamma   90.00
#
_symmetry.space_group_name_H-M   'P 1'
#
loop_
_entity.id
_entity.type
_entity.pdbx_description
1 polymer ?
#
loop_
_entity_poly.entity_id
_entity_poly.type
_entity_poly.pdbx_seq_one_letter_code
_entity_poly.pdbx_strand_id
1 'polypeptide(L)'
;MSHGTRGGRVADYTEAWEQEEAKLYDFGINSAQLGEAHRRWLSNRVVPILVRGGSITVVGEASRTGSFRHNDALSLRRAKAVLAYLRSA
;
A
#
# COMPACT_ATOMS: atom_id res chain seq x y z
N MET A 1 24.92 -25.55 20.92
CA MET A 1 25.10 -24.22 20.30
C MET A 1 24.02 -24.01 19.26
N SER A 2 23.16 -23.01 19.48
CA SER A 2 22.38 -22.20 18.51
C SER A 2 21.01 -21.85 19.12
N HIS A 3 20.96 -20.72 19.81
CA HIS A 3 19.71 -20.07 20.23
C HIS A 3 19.27 -19.15 19.10
N GLY A 4 18.29 -19.58 18.32
CA GLY A 4 17.62 -18.72 17.34
C GLY A 4 16.41 -18.05 17.98
N THR A 5 16.61 -16.97 18.72
CA THR A 5 15.51 -16.18 19.29
C THR A 5 14.82 -15.42 18.14
N ARG A 6 13.81 -16.05 17.52
CA ARG A 6 12.87 -15.34 16.63
C ARG A 6 12.02 -14.43 17.51
N GLY A 7 12.49 -13.20 17.71
CA GLY A 7 11.78 -12.19 18.47
C GLY A 7 10.38 -11.95 17.89
N GLY A 8 9.34 -12.31 18.64
CA GLY A 8 8.00 -11.84 18.40
C GLY A 8 7.91 -10.37 18.81
N ARG A 9 7.33 -9.52 17.95
CA ARG A 9 7.06 -8.13 18.28
C ARG A 9 5.68 -8.06 18.93
N VAL A 10 5.61 -7.73 20.20
CA VAL A 10 4.35 -7.36 20.87
C VAL A 10 4.15 -5.87 20.62
N ALA A 11 3.03 -5.50 20.00
CA ALA A 11 2.61 -4.10 19.85
C ALA A 11 1.38 -3.88 20.72
N ASP A 12 1.46 -2.88 21.58
CA ASP A 12 0.36 -2.38 22.42
C ASP A 12 -0.40 -1.30 21.62
N TYR A 13 -1.72 -1.47 21.49
CA TYR A 13 -2.62 -0.60 20.70
C TYR A 13 -3.62 0.15 21.59
N THR A 14 -3.29 0.37 22.86
CA THR A 14 -4.19 0.94 23.87
C THR A 14 -4.56 2.42 23.67
N GLU A 15 -3.92 3.12 22.72
CA GLU A 15 -4.38 4.45 22.27
C GLU A 15 -4.87 4.39 20.82
N ALA A 16 -5.83 5.22 20.44
CA ALA A 16 -6.38 5.26 19.09
C ALA A 16 -5.35 5.85 18.12
N TRP A 17 -4.57 5.00 17.45
CA TRP A 17 -3.65 5.44 16.41
C TRP A 17 -4.50 5.86 15.20
N GLU A 18 -4.11 6.93 14.52
CA GLU A 18 -4.74 7.35 13.27
C GLU A 18 -4.57 6.21 12.25
N GLN A 19 -5.65 5.46 12.02
CA GLN A 19 -5.69 4.36 11.05
C GLN A 19 -6.41 4.86 9.80
N GLU A 20 -5.71 4.82 8.67
CA GLU A 20 -6.29 5.10 7.36
C GLU A 20 -6.41 3.79 6.59
N GLU A 21 -7.64 3.41 6.26
CA GLU A 21 -7.95 2.31 5.35
C GLU A 21 -8.70 2.86 4.14
N ALA A 22 -8.17 2.64 2.94
CA ALA A 22 -8.86 3.02 1.72
C ALA A 22 -8.52 2.09 0.55
N LYS A 23 -9.47 2.02 -0.39
CA LYS A 23 -9.28 1.43 -1.70
C LYS A 23 -8.95 2.53 -2.71
N LEU A 24 -7.78 2.44 -3.34
CA LEU A 24 -7.51 3.21 -4.55
C LEU A 24 -8.16 2.46 -5.72
N TYR A 25 -9.31 2.93 -6.19
CA TYR A 25 -10.08 2.35 -7.29
C TYR A 25 -10.12 3.32 -8.48
N ASP A 26 -10.63 2.88 -9.63
CA ASP A 26 -10.63 3.68 -10.88
C ASP A 26 -9.23 3.84 -11.52
N PHE A 27 -8.41 2.80 -11.39
CA PHE A 27 -7.31 2.62 -12.32
C PHE A 27 -7.85 2.36 -13.72
N GLY A 28 -7.26 3.00 -14.74
CA GLY A 28 -7.56 2.70 -16.13
C GLY A 28 -7.43 1.21 -16.47
N ILE A 29 -8.15 0.77 -17.50
CA ILE A 29 -8.12 -0.62 -17.97
C ILE A 29 -6.66 -1.01 -18.26
N ASN A 30 -6.22 -2.14 -17.68
CA ASN A 30 -4.85 -2.63 -17.79
C ASN A 30 -3.76 -1.61 -17.38
N SER A 31 -4.12 -0.64 -16.53
CA SER A 31 -3.21 0.41 -16.08
C SER A 31 -2.88 0.30 -14.60
N ALA A 32 -1.66 0.72 -14.27
CA ALA A 32 -1.17 0.94 -12.92
C ALA A 32 -0.89 2.43 -12.65
N GLN A 33 -1.23 3.31 -13.59
CA GLN A 33 -1.01 4.74 -13.45
C GLN A 33 -1.91 5.29 -12.35
N LEU A 34 -1.31 6.06 -11.43
CA LEU A 34 -2.09 6.79 -10.43
C LEU A 34 -2.83 7.95 -11.11
N GLY A 35 -4.15 8.02 -10.90
CA GLY A 35 -4.93 9.21 -11.24
C GLY A 35 -4.66 10.36 -10.27
N GLU A 36 -5.18 11.54 -10.59
CA GLU A 36 -5.05 12.71 -9.72
C GLU A 36 -5.71 12.49 -8.34
N ALA A 37 -6.89 11.87 -8.33
CA ALA A 37 -7.60 11.54 -7.09
C ALA A 37 -6.77 10.63 -6.17
N HIS A 38 -6.09 9.62 -6.73
CA HIS A 38 -5.19 8.75 -5.96
C HIS A 38 -4.08 9.54 -5.30
N ARG A 39 -3.38 10.37 -6.08
CA ARG A 39 -2.27 11.19 -5.59
C ARG A 39 -2.73 12.14 -4.48
N ARG A 40 -3.84 12.86 -4.71
CA ARG A 40 -4.41 13.79 -3.74
C ARG A 40 -4.76 13.09 -2.42
N TRP A 41 -5.41 11.93 -2.49
CA TRP A 41 -5.74 11.17 -1.29
C TRP A 41 -4.48 10.70 -0.55
N LEU A 42 -3.51 10.12 -1.27
CA LEU A 42 -2.23 9.68 -0.70
C LEU A 42 -1.46 10.83 -0.04
N SER A 43 -1.35 11.99 -0.69
CA SER A 43 -0.69 13.17 -0.12
C SER A 43 -1.40 13.70 1.13
N ASN A 44 -2.73 13.71 1.13
CA ASN A 44 -3.49 14.34 2.20
C ASN A 44 -3.66 13.43 3.42
N ARG A 45 -3.65 12.10 3.23
CA ARG A 45 -3.95 11.13 4.29
C ARG A 45 -2.75 10.31 4.70
N VAL A 46 -2.01 9.78 3.72
CA VAL A 46 -0.96 8.77 3.98
C VAL A 46 0.41 9.39 4.23
N VAL A 47 0.80 10.39 3.44
CA VAL A 47 2.11 11.05 3.60
C VAL A 47 2.31 11.62 5.02
N PRO A 48 1.32 12.32 5.64
CA PRO A 48 1.48 12.81 7.01
C PRO A 48 1.74 11.70 8.03
N ILE A 49 1.13 10.53 7.86
CA ILE A 49 1.35 9.37 8.74
C ILE A 49 2.78 8.86 8.59
N LEU A 50 3.26 8.72 7.36
CA LEU A 50 4.63 8.26 7.08
C LEU A 50 5.70 9.24 7.59
N VAL A 51 5.48 10.55 7.42
CA VAL A 51 6.41 11.59 7.92
C VAL A 51 6.54 11.55 9.45
N ARG A 52 5.48 11.18 10.18
CA ARG A 52 5.52 11.01 11.64
C ARG A 52 6.11 9.66 12.10
N GLY A 53 6.70 8.89 11.19
CA GLY A 53 7.31 7.59 11.49
C GLY A 53 6.34 6.42 11.48
N GLY A 54 5.13 6.60 10.93
CA GLY A 54 4.16 5.53 10.75
C GLY A 54 4.55 4.54 9.65
N SER A 55 3.76 3.48 9.53
CA SER A 55 3.94 2.45 8.50
C SER A 55 2.62 2.15 7.80
N ILE A 56 2.68 1.69 6.56
CA ILE A 56 1.52 1.25 5.79
C ILE A 56 1.75 -0.13 5.19
N THR A 57 0.66 -0.82 4.87
CA THR A 57 0.65 -2.00 4.01
C THR A 57 -0.04 -1.64 2.70
N VAL A 58 0.55 -2.00 1.55
CA VAL A 58 -0.04 -1.78 0.23
C VAL A 58 -0.32 -3.12 -0.42
N VAL A 59 -1.60 -3.38 -0.71
CA VAL A 59 -2.04 -4.58 -1.43
C VAL A 59 -2.51 -4.16 -2.82
N GLY A 60 -1.96 -4.81 -3.85
CA GLY A 60 -2.38 -4.60 -5.23
C GLY A 60 -3.52 -5.55 -5.60
N GLU A 61 -4.54 -5.05 -6.27
CA GLU A 61 -5.63 -5.86 -6.81
C GLU A 61 -5.84 -5.60 -8.31
N ALA A 62 -6.30 -6.63 -9.01
CA ALA A 62 -6.72 -6.57 -10.41
C ALA A 62 -8.08 -7.26 -10.56
N SER A 63 -8.87 -6.80 -11.54
CA SER A 63 -10.15 -7.42 -11.88
C SER A 63 -9.94 -8.88 -12.31
N ARG A 64 -10.98 -9.70 -12.19
CA ARG A 64 -10.93 -11.13 -12.57
C ARG A 64 -10.91 -11.37 -14.09
N THR A 65 -11.06 -10.32 -14.88
CA THR A 65 -11.02 -10.38 -16.34
C THR A 65 -9.56 -10.50 -16.82
N GLY A 66 -9.28 -11.47 -17.68
CA GLY A 66 -7.91 -11.76 -18.15
C GLY A 66 -7.31 -13.02 -17.54
N SER A 67 -6.05 -13.30 -17.88
CA SER A 67 -5.34 -14.48 -17.34
C SER A 67 -4.83 -14.21 -15.93
N PHE A 68 -4.71 -15.28 -15.12
CA PHE A 68 -4.13 -15.20 -13.78
C PHE A 68 -2.77 -14.50 -13.78
N ARG A 69 -1.85 -14.93 -14.67
CA ARG A 69 -0.51 -14.35 -14.78
C ARG A 69 -0.53 -12.85 -15.13
N HIS A 70 -1.46 -12.43 -15.99
CA HIS A 70 -1.61 -11.03 -16.33
C HIS A 70 -2.11 -10.21 -15.14
N ASN A 71 -3.11 -10.72 -14.43
CA ASN A 71 -3.73 -10.03 -13.30
C ASN A 71 -2.79 -9.95 -12.08
N ASP A 72 -1.99 -10.99 -11.84
CA ASP A 72 -0.93 -11.00 -10.83
C ASP A 72 0.18 -9.97 -11.15
N ALA A 73 0.60 -9.90 -12.42
CA ALA A 73 1.54 -8.87 -12.84
C ALA A 73 0.96 -7.44 -12.75
N LEU A 74 -0.33 -7.27 -13.06
CA LEU A 74 -1.01 -5.98 -12.98
C LEU A 74 -1.19 -5.52 -11.53
N SER A 75 -1.60 -6.41 -10.62
CA SER A 75 -1.75 -6.11 -9.20
C SER A 75 -0.41 -5.68 -8.59
N LEU A 76 0.67 -6.41 -8.88
CA LEU A 76 2.01 -6.05 -8.41
C LEU A 76 2.47 -4.69 -8.95
N ARG A 77 2.20 -4.38 -10.23
CA ARG A 77 2.52 -3.07 -10.81
C ARG A 77 1.77 -1.93 -10.10
N ARG A 78 0.49 -2.12 -9.74
CA ARG A 78 -0.30 -1.12 -9.00
C ARG A 78 0.28 -0.86 -7.61
N ALA A 79 0.60 -1.91 -6.85
CA ALA A 79 1.24 -1.75 -5.55
C ALA A 79 2.59 -1.02 -5.66
N LYS A 80 3.40 -1.37 -6.66
CA LYS A 80 4.69 -0.69 -6.94
C LYS A 80 4.52 0.77 -7.33
N ALA A 81 3.48 1.13 -8.08
CA ALA A 81 3.21 2.51 -8.47
C ALA A 81 2.87 3.38 -7.24
N VAL A 82 2.05 2.87 -6.31
CA VAL A 82 1.76 3.53 -5.02
C VAL A 82 3.04 3.70 -4.21
N LEU A 83 3.83 2.63 -4.07
CA LEU A 83 5.08 2.68 -3.32
C LEU A 83 6.10 3.68 -3.92
N ALA A 84 6.21 3.72 -5.25
CA ALA A 84 7.08 4.67 -5.93
C ALA A 84 6.66 6.11 -5.66
N TYR A 85 5.35 6.40 -5.75
CA TYR A 85 4.80 7.72 -5.45
C TYR A 85 5.08 8.15 -4.01
N LEU A 86 4.83 7.28 -3.04
CA LEU A 86 5.05 7.58 -1.61
C LEU A 86 6.54 7.76 -1.25
N ARG A 87 7.45 7.13 -1.99
CA ARG A 87 8.90 7.30 -1.80
C ARG A 87 9.45 8.59 -2.41
N SER A 88 8.73 9.19 -3.34
CA SER A 88 9.08 10.48 -3.93
C SER A 88 8.42 11.68 -3.23
N ALA A 89 7.56 11.42 -2.25
CA ALA A 89 6.80 12.42 -1.52
C ALA A 89 7.60 13.01 -0.33
#